data_AF-A0A929PKB8-F1
#
_entry.id   AF-A0A929PKB8-F1
#
_cell.length_a   1.000
_cell.length_b   1.000
_cell.length_c   1.000
_cell.angle_alpha   90.00
_cell.angle_beta   90.00
_cell.angle_gamma   90.00
#
_symmetry.space_group_name_H-M   'P 1'
#
loop_
_entity.id
_entity.type
_entity.pdbx_description
1 polymer ?
#
loop_
_entity_poly.entity_id
_entity_poly.type
_entity_poly.pdbx_seq_one_letter_code
_entity_poly.pdbx_strand_id
1 'polypeptide(L)'
;MLESERKKIHHEFKLNKDKTVLHCKTTLALLKKIIDPKNGKTFDWAFATNPDEIGLDYIIPTYKGCWRIETGFRVQDEARIKSKSKDLSICFFYFVYEQMLQLLWAVLYNEDLSFKAFIIEMYEMTNERVALGERKSAEKSP
;
A
#
# COMPACT_ATOMS: atom_id res chain seq x y z
N MET A 1 27.69 -21.57 -6.09
CA MET A 1 26.77 -20.47 -6.46
C MET A 1 25.55 -21.09 -7.13
N LEU A 2 24.37 -21.01 -6.51
CA LEU A 2 23.13 -21.50 -7.12
C LEU A 2 22.69 -20.46 -8.15
N GLU A 3 22.88 -20.75 -9.44
CA GLU A 3 22.47 -19.87 -10.54
C GLU A 3 20.96 -19.61 -10.47
N SER A 4 20.59 -18.33 -10.39
CA SER A 4 19.19 -17.89 -10.50
C SER A 4 18.75 -18.05 -11.96
N GLU A 5 17.73 -18.85 -12.20
CA GLU A 5 17.20 -19.09 -13.55
C GLU A 5 16.11 -18.06 -13.86
N ARG A 6 16.27 -17.30 -14.95
CA ARG A 6 15.28 -16.33 -15.41
C ARG A 6 14.96 -16.59 -16.87
N LYS A 7 13.69 -16.85 -17.18
CA LYS A 7 13.24 -17.25 -18.51
C LYS A 7 12.00 -16.49 -18.95
N LYS A 8 11.96 -16.13 -20.23
CA LYS A 8 10.74 -15.65 -20.90
C LYS A 8 10.22 -16.72 -21.85
N ILE A 9 8.90 -16.86 -21.90
CA ILE A 9 8.20 -17.76 -22.82
C ILE A 9 7.08 -16.96 -23.47
N HIS A 10 7.12 -16.82 -24.79
CA HIS A 10 6.01 -16.26 -25.53
C HIS A 10 4.94 -17.34 -25.66
N HIS A 11 3.73 -17.04 -25.21
CA HIS A 11 2.60 -17.95 -25.21
C HIS A 11 1.45 -17.34 -26.01
N GLU A 12 1.06 -18.04 -27.07
CA GLU A 12 -0.11 -17.70 -27.87
C GLU A 12 -1.24 -18.67 -27.54
N PHE A 13 -2.44 -18.13 -27.30
CA PHE A 13 -3.61 -18.93 -26.96
C PHE A 13 -4.89 -18.36 -27.56
N LYS A 14 -5.92 -19.20 -27.64
CA LYS A 14 -7.24 -18.81 -28.13
C LYS A 14 -8.22 -18.80 -26.97
N LEU A 15 -8.95 -17.70 -26.79
CA LEU A 15 -9.99 -17.56 -25.78
C LEU A 15 -11.35 -17.45 -26.49
N ASN A 16 -12.25 -18.39 -26.24
CA ASN A 16 -13.64 -18.27 -26.70
C ASN A 16 -14.47 -17.59 -25.62
N LYS A 17 -15.00 -16.40 -25.93
CA LYS A 17 -15.85 -15.63 -25.02
C LYS A 17 -17.00 -15.03 -25.82
N ASP A 18 -18.23 -15.20 -25.33
CA ASP A 18 -19.44 -14.63 -25.96
C ASP A 18 -19.55 -14.93 -27.46
N LYS A 19 -19.32 -16.20 -27.85
CA LYS A 19 -19.29 -16.69 -29.25
C LYS A 19 -18.21 -16.05 -30.15
N THR A 20 -17.28 -15.30 -29.57
CA THR A 20 -16.15 -14.68 -30.26
C THR A 20 -14.86 -15.41 -29.89
N VAL A 21 -14.05 -15.78 -30.89
CA VAL A 21 -12.73 -16.37 -30.67
C VAL A 21 -11.67 -15.28 -30.71
N LEU A 22 -11.09 -14.99 -29.55
CA LEU A 22 -10.01 -14.02 -29.39
C LEU A 22 -8.66 -14.74 -29.46
N HIS A 23 -7.78 -14.25 -30.33
CA HIS A 23 -6.40 -14.71 -30.42
C HIS A 23 -5.53 -13.81 -29.55
N CYS A 24 -5.01 -14.36 -28.46
CA CYS A 24 -4.26 -13.63 -27.46
C CYS A 24 -2.80 -14.06 -27.48
N LYS A 25 -1.91 -13.10 -27.19
CA LYS A 25 -0.49 -13.34 -26.94
C LYS A 25 -0.16 -12.85 -25.54
N THR A 26 0.68 -13.59 -24.82
CA THR A 26 1.19 -13.17 -23.53
C THR A 26 2.62 -13.67 -23.37
N THR A 27 3.44 -12.89 -22.68
CA THR A 27 4.77 -13.30 -22.27
C THR A 27 4.71 -13.82 -20.85
N LEU A 28 5.14 -15.06 -20.65
CA LEU A 28 5.32 -15.67 -19.34
C LEU A 28 6.77 -15.47 -18.88
N ALA A 29 6.97 -14.77 -17.78
CA ALA A 29 8.28 -14.59 -17.15
C ALA A 29 8.38 -15.49 -15.92
N LEU A 30 9.35 -16.40 -15.94
CA LEU A 30 9.64 -17.35 -14.85
C LEU A 30 10.96 -16.96 -14.21
N LEU A 31 10.93 -16.69 -12.91
CA LEU A 31 12.10 -16.33 -12.12
C LEU A 31 12.21 -17.32 -10.97
N LYS A 32 13.18 -18.23 -11.04
CA LYS A 32 13.42 -19.21 -10.00
C LYS A 32 14.48 -18.77 -9.02
N LYS A 33 14.37 -19.28 -7.80
CA LYS A 33 15.34 -19.10 -6.71
C LYS A 33 15.59 -17.64 -6.34
N ILE A 34 14.54 -16.83 -6.34
CA ILE A 34 14.59 -15.47 -5.82
C ILE A 34 14.70 -15.53 -4.30
N ILE A 35 15.79 -15.00 -3.74
CA ILE A 35 16.01 -14.94 -2.30
C ILE A 35 15.42 -13.65 -1.75
N ASP A 36 14.58 -13.76 -0.73
CA ASP A 36 14.10 -12.61 0.03
C ASP A 36 15.16 -12.19 1.07
N PRO A 37 15.72 -10.97 0.97
CA PRO A 37 16.77 -10.50 1.86
C PRO A 37 16.31 -10.39 3.33
N LYS A 38 15.00 -10.32 3.60
CA LYS A 38 14.49 -10.14 4.97
C LYS A 38 14.47 -11.43 5.79
N ASN A 39 14.29 -12.59 5.15
CA ASN A 39 14.07 -13.86 5.84
C ASN A 39 14.91 -15.02 5.29
N GLY A 40 15.72 -14.78 4.25
CA GLY A 40 16.57 -15.79 3.61
C GLY A 40 15.79 -16.87 2.85
N LYS A 41 14.46 -16.74 2.73
CA LYS A 41 13.64 -17.73 2.02
C LYS A 41 13.78 -17.57 0.53
N THR A 42 13.68 -18.70 -0.16
CA THR A 42 13.79 -18.80 -1.60
C THR A 42 12.42 -19.02 -2.21
N PHE A 43 12.09 -18.24 -3.23
CA PHE A 43 10.79 -18.28 -3.91
C PHE A 43 10.97 -18.37 -5.42
N ASP A 44 10.03 -19.06 -6.06
CA ASP A 44 9.88 -19.04 -7.51
C ASP A 44 8.70 -18.16 -7.86
N TRP A 45 8.91 -17.21 -8.77
CA TRP A 45 7.92 -16.25 -9.22
C TRP A 45 7.58 -16.49 -10.69
N ALA A 46 6.29 -16.49 -11.00
CA ALA A 46 5.78 -16.59 -12.35
C ALA A 46 4.88 -15.39 -12.64
N PHE A 47 5.12 -14.71 -13.75
CA PHE A 47 4.34 -13.57 -14.20
C PHE A 47 3.80 -13.82 -15.59
N ALA A 48 2.53 -13.47 -15.81
CA ALA A 48 1.96 -13.32 -17.15
C ALA A 48 1.86 -11.84 -17.48
N THR A 49 2.43 -11.43 -18.60
CA THR A 49 2.54 -10.02 -18.95
C THR A 49 2.27 -9.78 -20.44
N ASN A 50 1.83 -8.56 -20.76
CA ASN A 50 1.43 -8.17 -22.11
C ASN A 50 2.58 -7.54 -22.94
N PRO A 51 3.50 -6.75 -22.36
CA PRO A 51 4.65 -6.24 -23.09
C PRO A 51 5.69 -7.34 -23.35
N ASP A 52 6.16 -7.42 -24.59
CA ASP A 52 7.18 -8.39 -25.02
C ASP A 52 8.58 -8.07 -24.43
N GLU A 53 8.85 -6.80 -24.14
CA GLU A 53 10.17 -6.28 -23.75
C GLU A 53 10.40 -6.09 -22.24
N ILE A 54 9.62 -6.71 -21.35
CA ILE A 54 9.84 -6.48 -19.91
C ILE A 54 11.23 -6.99 -19.47
N GLY A 55 12.07 -6.09 -18.97
CA GLY A 55 13.32 -6.47 -18.32
C GLY A 55 13.03 -7.34 -17.09
N LEU A 56 13.58 -8.56 -17.07
CA LEU A 56 13.38 -9.51 -15.95
C LEU A 56 13.96 -8.97 -14.64
N ASP A 57 14.92 -8.05 -14.69
CA ASP A 57 15.45 -7.33 -13.52
C ASP A 57 14.40 -6.39 -12.89
N TYR A 58 13.52 -5.82 -13.70
CA TYR A 58 12.57 -4.78 -13.27
C TYR A 58 11.19 -5.33 -12.92
N ILE A 59 10.86 -6.55 -13.35
CA ILE A 59 9.52 -7.13 -13.16
C ILE A 59 9.15 -7.29 -11.68
N ILE A 60 10.11 -7.68 -10.82
CA ILE A 60 9.88 -7.83 -9.37
C ILE A 60 9.64 -6.45 -8.72
N PRO A 61 10.53 -5.44 -8.89
CA PRO A 61 10.25 -4.08 -8.42
C PRO A 61 8.91 -3.53 -8.88
N THR A 62 8.58 -3.66 -10.18
CA THR A 62 7.32 -3.17 -10.74
C THR A 62 6.11 -3.87 -10.11
N TYR A 63 6.14 -5.19 -9.97
CA TYR A 63 5.06 -5.94 -9.35
C TYR A 63 4.89 -5.60 -7.86
N LYS A 64 6.00 -5.43 -7.13
CA LYS A 64 5.95 -4.94 -5.73
C LYS A 64 5.30 -3.55 -5.63
N GLY A 65 5.44 -2.72 -6.66
CA GLY A 65 4.70 -1.46 -6.78
C GLY A 65 3.18 -1.63 -6.77
N CYS A 66 2.63 -2.66 -7.42
CA CYS A 66 1.20 -2.98 -7.36
C CYS A 66 0.76 -3.36 -5.94
N TRP A 67 1.57 -4.15 -5.22
CA TRP A 67 1.29 -4.46 -3.81
C TRP A 67 1.33 -3.23 -2.90
N ARG A 68 2.12 -2.20 -3.25
CA ARG A 68 2.10 -0.93 -2.54
C ARG A 68 0.74 -0.24 -2.64
N ILE A 69 0.03 -0.40 -3.76
CA ILE A 69 -1.33 0.13 -3.93
C ILE A 69 -2.30 -0.58 -2.97
N GLU A 70 -2.25 -1.91 -2.85
CA GLU A 70 -3.08 -2.66 -1.88
C GLU A 70 -2.78 -2.24 -0.44
N THR A 71 -1.50 -2.01 -0.13
CA THR A 71 -1.08 -1.52 1.19
C THR A 71 -1.64 -0.12 1.45
N GLY A 72 -1.60 0.77 0.46
CA GLY A 72 -2.22 2.09 0.54
C GLY A 72 -3.73 2.03 0.75
N PHE A 73 -4.44 1.13 0.05
CA PHE A 73 -5.88 0.92 0.26
C PHE A 73 -6.20 0.45 1.68
N ARG A 74 -5.39 -0.44 2.27
CA ARG A 74 -5.59 -0.87 3.66
C ARG A 74 -5.42 0.27 4.66
N VAL A 75 -4.38 1.10 4.47
CA VAL A 75 -4.18 2.30 5.30
C VAL A 75 -5.35 3.28 5.13
N GLN A 76 -5.84 3.45 3.91
CA GLN A 76 -6.98 4.32 3.63
C GLN A 76 -8.27 3.82 4.30
N ASP A 77 -8.51 2.51 4.29
CA ASP A 77 -9.64 1.90 5.01
C ASP A 77 -9.53 2.08 6.52
N GLU A 78 -8.33 1.96 7.09
CA GLU A 78 -8.08 2.19 8.52
C GLU A 78 -8.24 3.67 8.92
N ALA A 79 -7.86 4.59 8.04
CA ALA A 79 -7.96 6.02 8.26
C ALA A 79 -9.39 6.56 8.15
N ARG A 80 -10.30 5.82 7.53
CA ARG A 80 -11.63 6.31 7.14
C ARG A 80 -12.48 6.69 8.36
N ILE A 81 -12.87 7.95 8.43
CA ILE A 81 -13.75 8.55 9.42
C ILE A 81 -15.19 8.51 8.88
N LYS A 82 -16.00 7.64 9.49
CA LYS A 82 -17.42 7.50 9.11
C LYS A 82 -18.25 8.58 9.79
N SER A 83 -19.00 9.34 8.98
CA SER A 83 -20.00 10.29 9.47
C SER A 83 -21.41 9.78 9.17
N LYS A 84 -22.36 10.04 10.08
CA LYS A 84 -23.80 9.84 9.85
C LYS A 84 -24.48 11.09 9.28
N SER A 85 -23.74 12.19 9.15
CA SER A 85 -24.28 13.44 8.63
C SER A 85 -24.69 13.30 7.16
N LYS A 86 -25.77 13.98 6.78
CA LYS A 86 -26.20 14.12 5.37
C LYS A 86 -25.65 15.39 4.73
N ASP A 87 -25.05 16.28 5.52
CA ASP A 87 -24.44 17.51 5.00
C ASP A 87 -23.13 17.17 4.28
N LEU A 88 -23.08 17.50 2.99
CA LEU A 88 -21.93 17.32 2.12
C LEU A 88 -20.68 18.03 2.66
N SER A 89 -20.84 19.18 3.31
CA SER A 89 -19.73 19.97 3.86
C SER A 89 -19.03 19.22 4.98
N ILE A 90 -19.81 18.57 5.86
CA ILE A 90 -19.29 17.77 6.96
C ILE A 90 -18.61 16.50 6.43
N CYS A 91 -19.22 15.83 5.46
CA CYS A 91 -18.62 14.66 4.82
C CYS A 91 -17.31 15.01 4.11
N PHE A 92 -17.28 16.14 3.40
CA PHE A 92 -16.07 16.63 2.72
C PHE A 92 -14.97 17.02 3.71
N PHE A 93 -15.33 17.68 4.81
CA PHE A 93 -14.38 18.01 5.87
C PHE A 93 -13.68 16.76 6.42
N TYR A 94 -14.44 15.71 6.76
CA TYR A 94 -13.84 14.46 7.24
C TYR A 94 -12.95 13.81 6.19
N PHE A 95 -13.40 13.79 4.92
CA PHE A 95 -12.56 13.29 3.84
C PHE A 95 -11.21 14.03 3.74
N VAL A 96 -11.22 15.37 3.72
CA VAL A 96 -9.99 16.16 3.65
C VAL A 96 -9.10 15.92 4.87
N TYR A 97 -9.71 15.82 6.06
CA TYR A 97 -8.99 15.54 7.29
C TYR A 97 -8.32 14.15 7.27
N GLU A 98 -8.99 13.12 6.74
CA GLU A 98 -8.40 11.80 6.49
C GLU A 98 -7.17 11.88 5.58
N GLN A 99 -7.27 12.64 4.46
CA GLN A 99 -6.17 12.80 3.53
C GLN A 99 -4.97 13.51 4.18
N MET A 100 -5.23 14.50 5.04
CA MET A 100 -4.17 15.18 5.78
C MET A 100 -3.45 14.25 6.77
N LEU A 101 -4.19 13.41 7.51
CA LEU A 101 -3.59 12.44 8.44
C LEU A 101 -2.74 11.41 7.70
N GLN A 102 -3.24 10.89 6.59
CA GLN A 102 -2.50 9.95 5.74
C GLN A 102 -1.23 10.58 5.19
N LEU A 103 -1.31 11.82 4.70
CA LEU A 103 -0.16 12.54 4.16
C LEU A 103 0.90 12.79 5.25
N LEU A 104 0.48 13.21 6.44
CA LEU A 104 1.40 13.46 7.55
C LEU A 104 2.16 12.19 7.93
N TRP A 105 1.43 11.08 8.09
CA TRP A 105 2.05 9.78 8.35
C TRP A 105 2.97 9.35 7.20
N ALA A 106 2.49 9.43 5.96
CA ALA A 106 3.21 8.97 4.77
C ALA A 106 4.53 9.72 4.56
N VAL A 107 4.60 11.00 4.92
CA VAL A 107 5.79 11.82 4.71
C VAL A 107 6.75 11.78 5.89
N LEU A 108 6.24 11.70 7.13
CA LEU A 108 7.06 11.90 8.33
C LEU A 108 7.30 10.64 9.16
N TYR A 109 6.43 9.62 9.06
CA TYR A 109 6.39 8.53 10.03
C TYR A 109 6.28 7.13 9.41
N ASN A 110 6.20 7.01 8.09
CA ASN A 110 5.91 5.73 7.43
C ASN A 110 7.03 4.69 7.57
N GLU A 111 8.27 5.12 7.85
CA GLU A 111 9.42 4.24 8.05
C GLU A 111 9.50 3.72 9.49
N ASP A 112 8.97 4.49 10.44
CA ASP A 112 9.09 4.22 11.88
C ASP A 112 7.86 3.53 12.46
N LEU A 113 6.66 3.96 12.03
CA LEU A 113 5.39 3.59 12.66
C LEU A 113 4.37 3.11 11.62
N SER A 114 3.57 2.13 12.00
CA SER A 114 2.32 1.85 11.27
C SER A 114 1.34 3.02 11.40
N PHE A 115 0.47 3.22 10.41
CA PHE A 115 -0.54 4.30 10.45
C PHE A 115 -1.39 4.26 11.73
N LYS A 116 -1.82 3.06 12.14
CA LYS A 116 -2.57 2.87 13.40
C LYS A 116 -1.79 3.32 14.63
N ALA A 117 -0.52 2.95 14.74
CA ALA A 117 0.33 3.37 15.86
C ALA A 117 0.51 4.89 15.88
N PHE A 118 0.73 5.50 14.71
CA PHE A 118 0.81 6.95 14.56
C PHE A 118 -0.44 7.67 15.08
N ILE A 119 -1.65 7.16 14.79
CA ILE A 119 -2.90 7.76 15.30
C ILE A 119 -3.01 7.67 16.82
N ILE A 120 -2.60 6.53 17.42
CA ILE A 120 -2.63 6.33 18.87
C ILE A 120 -1.67 7.32 19.55
N GLU A 121 -0.44 7.40 19.09
CA GLU A 121 0.59 8.32 19.62
C GLU A 121 0.13 9.79 19.52
N MET A 122 -0.45 10.18 18.38
CA MET A 122 -1.03 11.51 18.19
C MET A 122 -2.14 11.81 19.19
N TYR A 123 -3.01 10.84 19.47
CA TYR A 123 -4.08 10.97 20.44
C TYR A 123 -3.54 11.11 21.87
N GLU A 124 -2.59 10.25 22.25
CA GLU A 124 -1.95 10.27 23.57
C GLU A 124 -1.22 11.60 23.83
N MET A 125 -0.38 12.04 22.89
CA MET A 125 0.30 13.35 22.98
C MET A 125 -0.69 14.52 23.09
N THR A 126 -1.82 14.44 22.40
CA THR A 126 -2.85 15.49 22.46
C THR A 126 -3.47 15.55 23.85
N ASN A 127 -3.84 14.39 24.42
CA ASN A 127 -4.43 14.33 25.76
C ASN A 127 -3.46 14.81 26.85
N GLU A 128 -2.18 14.45 26.76
CA GLU A 128 -1.16 14.96 27.68
C GLU A 128 -1.06 16.48 27.65
N ARG A 129 -1.06 17.07 26.44
CA ARG A 129 -1.03 18.54 26.27
C ARG A 129 -2.27 19.21 26.85
N VAL A 130 -3.45 18.62 26.67
CA VAL A 130 -4.70 19.12 27.26
C VAL A 130 -4.61 19.08 28.78
N ALA A 131 -4.22 17.94 29.36
CA ALA A 131 -4.08 17.78 30.81
C ALA A 131 -3.06 18.76 31.42
N LEU A 132 -1.95 19.02 30.73
CA LEU A 132 -0.98 20.04 31.13
C LEU A 132 -1.56 21.46 31.08
N GLY A 133 -2.38 21.77 30.08
CA GLY A 133 -3.05 23.05 29.95
C GLY A 133 -4.07 23.30 31.07
N GLU A 134 -4.81 22.26 31.46
CA GLU A 134 -5.78 22.31 32.55
C GLU A 134 -5.09 22.54 33.90
N ARG A 135 -4.00 21.82 34.18
CA ARG A 135 -3.20 22.01 35.41
C ARG A 135 -2.67 23.43 35.53
N LYS A 136 -2.10 23.97 34.44
CA LYS A 136 -1.59 25.35 34.39
C LYS A 136 -2.68 26.41 34.54
N SER A 137 -3.92 26.09 34.16
CA SER A 137 -5.06 27.00 34.30
C SER A 137 -5.63 26.95 35.72
N ALA A 138 -5.63 25.76 36.35
CA ALA A 138 -6.03 25.58 37.75
C ALA A 138 -5.05 26.27 38.72
N GLU A 139 -3.74 26.23 38.45
CA GLU A 139 -2.73 26.96 39.23
C GLU A 139 -2.82 28.49 39.10
N LYS A 140 -3.54 29.00 38.09
CA LYS A 140 -3.70 30.44 37.82
C LYS A 140 -5.04 31.03 38.27
N SER A 141 -5.99 30.20 38.73
CA SER A 141 -7.24 30.69 39.32
C SER A 141 -7.01 30.93 40.83
N PRO A 142 -7.26 32.15 41.34
CA PRO A 142 -7.05 32.53 42.74
C PRO A 142 -8.01 31.83 43.71
#